data_AF-C0NCA0-F1
#
_entry.id   AF-C0NCA0-F1
#
_cell.length_a   1.000
_cell.length_b   1.000
_cell.length_c   1.000
_cell.angle_alpha   90.00
_cell.angle_beta   90.00
_cell.angle_gamma   90.00
#
_symmetry.space_group_name_H-M   'P 1'
#
loop_
_entity.id
_entity.type
_entity.pdbx_description
1 polymer ?
#
loop_
_entity_poly.entity_id
_entity_poly.type
_entity_poly.pdbx_seq_one_letter_code
_entity_poly.pdbx_strand_id
1 'polypeptide(L)'
;MRWPLRGLVLAATLLVTVTFLYLPQRRQPLVHTGVQKYFTWDNPDFAYFNNQFILHLASAVNNPLPARRLLSPGITCPAVRGVATSQLIPVTHVFNAAGLEKLGYDTRPQLATSLQNASTLVVDFTSEIAETLEQVVRITAPSESYWQHSAFSFVRDSFILPLRAGPWRKAARLFTLSDPLDACVKDMLPDILPHAVALHIRTWPSDLSFGQKDPCHQNEIPVLRSVFGKCDWTGSYLYDNVKRMQLNPDQPVVIATDDREGEVVRDLVKLLDGRAHFMEMTHKCKEAIRTAHPEEEHEWRLAAYWPIIEATALTRAESFIGSFWSTLSQLVAIRRPTERTFFFQTRWQALVWDSRVALGVLVILGITYMGYTCSRRALASRRKRMAAAKKPEFIASP
;
A
#
# COMPACT_ATOMS: atom_id res chain seq x y z
N MET A 1 33.10 29.30 4.62
CA MET A 1 32.77 28.33 5.70
C MET A 1 33.83 27.23 5.74
N ARG A 2 34.46 27.02 6.91
CA ARG A 2 35.48 25.98 7.12
C ARG A 2 34.80 24.60 7.14
N TRP A 3 35.46 23.59 6.54
CA TRP A 3 35.02 22.19 6.43
C TRP A 3 34.27 21.58 7.63
N PRO A 4 34.66 21.82 8.91
CA PRO A 4 33.92 21.27 10.05
C PRO A 4 32.46 21.73 10.13
N LEU A 5 32.13 22.94 9.68
CA LEU A 5 30.75 23.44 9.71
C LEU A 5 29.85 22.76 8.67
N ARG A 6 30.41 22.37 7.51
CA ARG A 6 29.64 21.66 6.47
C ARG A 6 29.34 20.21 6.88
N GLY A 7 30.30 19.56 7.54
CA GLY A 7 30.09 18.23 8.12
C GLY A 7 29.05 18.25 9.25
N LEU A 8 29.10 19.26 10.13
CA LEU A 8 28.11 19.46 11.20
C LEU A 8 26.70 19.74 10.65
N VAL A 9 26.57 20.56 9.61
CA VAL A 9 25.26 20.80 8.98
C VAL A 9 24.73 19.53 8.31
N LEU A 10 25.59 18.77 7.60
CA LEU A 10 25.16 17.52 6.96
C LEU A 10 24.75 16.46 7.99
N ALA A 11 25.51 16.33 9.08
CA ALA A 11 25.20 15.45 10.20
C ALA A 11 23.94 15.89 10.95
N ALA A 12 23.74 17.20 11.17
CA ALA A 12 22.52 17.73 11.78
C ALA A 12 21.30 17.54 10.87
N THR A 13 21.46 17.70 9.55
CA THR A 13 20.41 17.41 8.58
C THR A 13 20.08 15.92 8.61
N LEU A 14 21.08 15.03 8.61
CA LEU A 14 20.88 13.58 8.76
C LEU A 14 20.23 13.22 10.10
N LEU A 15 20.64 13.84 11.21
CA LEU A 15 20.09 13.59 12.54
C LEU A 15 18.64 14.06 12.62
N VAL A 16 18.31 15.27 12.15
CA VAL A 16 16.94 15.78 12.09
C VAL A 16 16.08 14.95 11.14
N THR A 17 16.63 14.54 9.99
CA THR A 17 15.95 13.65 9.03
C THR A 17 15.66 12.31 9.70
N VAL A 18 16.62 11.70 10.38
CA VAL A 18 16.42 10.43 11.10
C VAL A 18 15.43 10.62 12.26
N THR A 19 15.56 11.69 13.05
CA THR A 19 14.71 11.95 14.22
C THR A 19 13.26 12.21 13.81
N PHE A 20 12.99 13.07 12.83
CA PHE A 20 11.62 13.39 12.41
C PHE A 20 10.99 12.37 11.44
N LEU A 21 11.78 11.60 10.70
CA LEU A 21 11.23 10.56 9.81
C LEU A 21 11.13 9.18 10.47
N TYR A 22 11.94 8.87 11.50
CA TYR A 22 11.94 7.56 12.17
C TYR A 22 11.34 7.52 13.58
N LEU A 23 10.97 8.66 14.20
CA LEU A 23 10.25 8.67 15.49
C LEU A 23 8.71 8.68 15.44
N PRO A 24 7.96 8.22 14.42
CA PRO A 24 6.59 7.79 14.68
C PRO A 24 6.61 6.36 15.23
N GLN A 25 7.39 6.13 16.29
CA GLN A 25 7.31 4.92 17.08
C GLN A 25 6.57 5.23 18.37
N ARG A 26 5.40 4.61 18.47
CA ARG A 26 4.74 4.21 19.71
C ARG A 26 4.17 5.34 20.56
N ARG A 27 2.96 5.74 20.20
CA ARG A 27 1.89 5.80 21.20
C ARG A 27 0.70 5.03 20.67
N GLN A 28 0.66 3.72 20.95
CA GLN A 28 -0.64 3.09 21.12
C GLN A 28 -1.25 3.78 22.34
N PRO A 29 -2.41 4.41 22.21
CA PRO A 29 -3.00 5.16 23.30
C PRO A 29 -3.37 4.18 24.42
N LEU A 30 -2.95 4.52 25.63
CA LEU A 30 -3.44 3.90 26.86
C LEU A 30 -4.95 4.09 26.88
N VAL A 31 -5.70 2.99 26.83
CA VAL A 31 -7.16 2.96 27.00
C VAL A 31 -7.48 3.64 28.34
N HIS A 32 -7.96 4.88 28.29
CA HIS A 32 -8.32 5.61 29.50
C HIS A 32 -9.65 5.06 30.03
N THR A 33 -9.66 4.69 31.30
CA THR A 33 -10.87 4.35 32.06
C THR A 33 -11.70 5.61 32.25
N GLY A 34 -12.71 5.75 31.40
CA GLY A 34 -13.73 6.79 31.34
C GLY A 34 -14.79 6.35 30.32
N VAL A 35 -15.90 7.09 30.18
CA VAL A 35 -16.95 6.79 29.18
C VAL A 35 -16.29 6.55 27.82
N GLN A 36 -16.43 5.33 27.28
CA GLN A 36 -15.78 4.95 26.03
C GLN A 36 -16.32 5.82 24.90
N LYS A 37 -15.41 6.61 24.31
CA LYS A 37 -15.66 7.42 23.12
C LYS A 37 -15.16 6.72 21.87
N TYR A 38 -15.79 7.03 20.75
CA TYR A 38 -15.57 6.36 19.47
C TYR A 38 -15.28 7.34 18.34
N PHE A 39 -14.46 6.88 17.41
CA PHE A 39 -14.28 7.47 16.08
C PHE A 39 -14.77 6.46 15.03
N THR A 40 -15.57 6.94 14.08
CA THR A 40 -16.11 6.15 12.96
C THR A 40 -16.13 7.02 11.69
N TRP A 41 -16.35 6.38 10.54
CA TRP A 41 -16.44 7.04 9.24
C TRP A 41 -17.55 6.39 8.40
N ASP A 42 -17.95 7.06 7.33
CA ASP A 42 -18.82 6.47 6.31
C ASP A 42 -18.03 5.90 5.15
N ASN A 43 -18.53 4.80 4.60
CA ASN A 43 -17.97 4.19 3.40
C ASN A 43 -18.43 5.02 2.18
N PRO A 44 -17.51 5.57 1.36
CA PRO A 44 -17.88 6.27 0.13
C PRO A 44 -18.61 5.33 -0.84
N ASP A 45 -19.57 5.85 -1.61
CA ASP A 45 -20.37 5.03 -2.55
C ASP A 45 -19.54 4.32 -3.62
N PHE A 46 -18.41 4.90 -4.05
CA PHE A 46 -17.51 4.29 -5.02
C PHE A 46 -16.58 3.22 -4.40
N ALA A 47 -16.50 3.16 -3.08
CA ALA A 47 -15.49 2.37 -2.40
C ALA A 47 -15.87 0.88 -2.42
N TYR A 48 -15.21 0.09 -3.25
CA TYR A 48 -15.22 -1.37 -3.12
C TYR A 48 -14.44 -1.84 -1.89
N PHE A 49 -14.48 -3.15 -1.60
CA PHE A 49 -13.82 -3.73 -0.43
C PHE A 49 -12.38 -3.26 -0.21
N ASN A 50 -11.54 -3.22 -1.26
CA ASN A 50 -10.15 -2.82 -1.13
C ASN A 50 -10.00 -1.35 -0.65
N ASN A 51 -10.85 -0.46 -1.16
CA ASN A 51 -10.88 0.95 -0.73
C ASN A 51 -11.35 1.07 0.71
N GLN A 52 -12.37 0.30 1.10
CA GLN A 52 -12.85 0.25 2.48
C GLN A 52 -11.81 -0.37 3.43
N PHE A 53 -11.04 -1.37 2.98
CA PHE A 53 -9.97 -1.94 3.77
C PHE A 53 -8.82 -0.93 3.95
N ILE A 54 -8.49 -0.13 2.93
CA ILE A 54 -7.54 0.98 3.11
C ILE A 54 -8.03 1.97 4.17
N LEU A 55 -9.33 2.31 4.19
CA LEU A 55 -9.91 3.17 5.24
C LEU A 55 -9.79 2.56 6.64
N HIS A 56 -10.10 1.27 6.79
CA HIS A 56 -9.92 0.57 8.06
C HIS A 56 -8.44 0.56 8.47
N LEU A 57 -7.56 0.18 7.56
CA LEU A 57 -6.13 0.13 7.82
C LEU A 57 -5.57 1.51 8.19
N ALA A 58 -5.96 2.55 7.47
CA ALA A 58 -5.54 3.93 7.74
C ALA A 58 -6.08 4.43 9.06
N SER A 59 -7.34 4.13 9.41
CA SER A 59 -7.92 4.52 10.70
C SER A 59 -7.22 3.83 11.88
N ALA A 60 -6.71 2.61 11.68
CA ALA A 60 -5.91 1.90 12.67
C ALA A 60 -4.48 2.44 12.81
N VAL A 61 -3.86 2.87 11.70
CA VAL A 61 -2.45 3.33 11.68
C VAL A 61 -2.35 4.82 12.03
N ASN A 62 -3.22 5.64 11.46
CA ASN A 62 -3.27 7.09 11.56
C ASN A 62 -4.62 7.51 12.16
N ASN A 63 -5.01 6.95 13.31
CA ASN A 63 -6.22 7.37 14.01
C ASN A 63 -6.15 8.87 14.32
N PRO A 64 -7.04 9.71 13.74
CA PRO A 64 -7.01 11.15 14.00
C PRO A 64 -7.38 11.49 15.45
N LEU A 65 -8.09 10.60 16.15
CA LEU A 65 -8.51 10.74 17.54
C LEU A 65 -8.00 9.57 18.39
N PRO A 66 -6.70 9.52 18.73
CA PRO A 66 -6.11 8.40 19.45
C PRO A 66 -6.71 8.18 20.85
N ALA A 67 -7.34 9.17 21.47
CA ALA A 67 -8.03 8.96 22.74
C ALA A 67 -9.33 8.14 22.61
N ARG A 68 -9.79 7.87 21.39
CA ARG A 68 -11.05 7.18 21.09
C ARG A 68 -10.80 5.78 20.54
N ARG A 69 -11.70 4.84 20.86
CA ARG A 69 -11.73 3.54 20.20
C ARG A 69 -12.25 3.67 18.77
N LEU A 70 -11.88 2.76 17.90
CA LEU A 70 -12.40 2.71 16.54
C LEU A 70 -13.71 1.94 16.53
N LEU A 71 -14.73 2.50 15.92
CA LEU A 71 -15.96 1.80 15.58
C LEU A 71 -15.98 1.64 14.06
N SER A 72 -15.97 0.39 13.59
CA SER A 72 -16.08 0.13 12.15
C SER A 72 -17.51 0.39 11.69
N PRO A 73 -17.73 1.07 10.55
CA PRO A 73 -19.04 1.17 9.93
C PRO A 73 -19.51 -0.13 9.27
N GLY A 74 -18.70 -1.20 9.29
CA GLY A 74 -18.91 -2.41 8.51
C GLY A 74 -18.33 -2.30 7.10
N ILE A 75 -18.58 -3.35 6.31
CA ILE A 75 -18.16 -3.46 4.91
C ILE A 75 -19.40 -3.39 4.02
N THR A 76 -19.49 -2.34 3.22
CA THR A 76 -20.56 -2.18 2.24
C THR A 76 -20.20 -2.96 0.98
N CYS A 77 -20.94 -4.01 0.64
CA CYS A 77 -20.84 -4.68 -0.65
C CYS A 77 -21.80 -3.98 -1.63
N PRO A 78 -21.31 -3.24 -2.63
CA PRO A 78 -22.18 -2.62 -3.61
C PRO A 78 -22.93 -3.67 -4.44
N ALA A 79 -24.00 -3.25 -5.11
CA ALA A 79 -24.78 -4.08 -6.02
C ALA A 79 -23.98 -4.39 -7.30
N VAL A 80 -23.09 -5.38 -7.21
CA VAL A 80 -22.21 -5.82 -8.30
C VAL A 80 -22.12 -7.34 -8.34
N ARG A 81 -21.65 -7.89 -9.46
CA ARG A 81 -21.41 -9.35 -9.64
C ARG A 81 -22.65 -10.21 -9.35
N GLY A 82 -23.81 -9.76 -9.81
CA GLY A 82 -25.08 -10.46 -9.63
C GLY A 82 -25.80 -10.16 -8.30
N VAL A 83 -25.21 -9.34 -7.42
CA VAL A 83 -25.89 -8.85 -6.21
C VAL A 83 -26.81 -7.67 -6.57
N ALA A 84 -28.11 -7.82 -6.32
CA ALA A 84 -29.11 -6.84 -6.75
C ALA A 84 -29.14 -5.55 -5.91
N THR A 85 -28.84 -5.64 -4.62
CA THR A 85 -28.89 -4.52 -3.67
C THR A 85 -27.61 -4.43 -2.86
N SER A 86 -27.24 -3.21 -2.45
CA SER A 86 -26.09 -3.02 -1.56
C SER A 86 -26.32 -3.76 -0.24
N GLN A 87 -25.32 -4.52 0.21
CA GLN A 87 -25.36 -5.30 1.44
C GLN A 87 -24.36 -4.76 2.45
N LEU A 88 -24.76 -4.58 3.70
CA LEU A 88 -23.86 -4.20 4.77
C LEU A 88 -23.44 -5.43 5.57
N ILE A 89 -22.14 -5.71 5.60
CA ILE A 89 -21.56 -6.84 6.30
C ILE A 89 -20.86 -6.34 7.57
N PRO A 90 -21.12 -6.92 8.75
CA PRO A 90 -20.31 -6.61 9.94
C PRO A 90 -18.83 -6.91 9.67
N VAL A 91 -17.94 -6.02 10.10
CA VAL A 91 -16.49 -6.19 9.87
C VAL A 91 -15.95 -7.50 10.46
N THR A 92 -16.58 -8.00 11.52
CA THR A 92 -16.25 -9.27 12.19
C THR A 92 -16.63 -10.51 11.37
N HIS A 93 -17.49 -10.40 10.36
CA HIS A 93 -17.75 -11.48 9.42
C HIS A 93 -16.61 -11.60 8.39
N VAL A 94 -15.81 -10.55 8.22
CA VAL A 94 -14.67 -10.52 7.30
C VAL A 94 -13.35 -10.77 8.03
N PHE A 95 -13.14 -10.09 9.16
CA PHE A 95 -11.91 -10.15 9.94
C PHE A 95 -12.16 -10.69 11.34
N ASN A 96 -11.21 -11.45 11.87
CA ASN A 96 -11.27 -11.96 13.23
C ASN A 96 -11.28 -10.82 14.27
N ALA A 97 -12.21 -10.91 15.23
CA ALA A 97 -12.40 -9.89 16.27
C ALA A 97 -11.13 -9.62 17.10
N ALA A 98 -10.36 -10.65 17.45
CA ALA A 98 -9.14 -10.49 18.27
C ALA A 98 -8.05 -9.67 17.55
N GLY A 99 -7.99 -9.77 16.22
CA GLY A 99 -7.10 -8.97 15.39
C GLY A 99 -7.52 -7.50 15.37
N LEU A 100 -8.82 -7.24 15.18
CA LEU A 100 -9.43 -5.92 15.20
C LEU A 100 -9.27 -5.23 16.57
N GLU A 101 -9.50 -5.95 17.67
CA GLU A 101 -9.36 -5.41 19.03
C GLU A 101 -7.94 -4.93 19.34
N LYS A 102 -6.91 -5.66 18.87
CA LYS A 102 -5.51 -5.24 18.98
C LYS A 102 -5.18 -3.95 18.22
N LEU A 103 -5.99 -3.62 17.22
CA LEU A 103 -5.91 -2.39 16.44
C LEU A 103 -6.73 -1.24 17.04
N GLY A 104 -7.42 -1.48 18.17
CA GLY A 104 -8.23 -0.48 18.86
C GLY A 104 -9.70 -0.47 18.44
N TYR A 105 -10.13 -1.40 17.58
CA TYR A 105 -11.55 -1.54 17.25
C TYR A 105 -12.34 -2.09 18.42
N ASP A 106 -13.58 -1.66 18.53
CA ASP A 106 -14.59 -2.32 19.36
C ASP A 106 -15.46 -3.23 18.50
N THR A 107 -15.50 -4.50 18.85
CA THR A 107 -16.05 -5.61 18.07
C THR A 107 -17.32 -6.18 18.69
N ARG A 108 -17.82 -5.60 19.78
CA ARG A 108 -19.01 -6.08 20.49
C ARG A 108 -20.24 -5.95 19.57
N PRO A 109 -20.98 -7.05 19.28
CA PRO A 109 -22.09 -7.03 18.32
C PRO A 109 -23.20 -6.03 18.65
N GLN A 110 -23.50 -5.84 19.94
CA GLN A 110 -24.56 -4.95 20.42
C GLN A 110 -24.17 -3.47 20.39
N LEU A 111 -22.89 -3.16 20.14
CA LEU A 111 -22.39 -1.79 20.25
C LEU A 111 -23.00 -0.88 19.20
N ALA A 112 -23.10 -1.33 17.94
CA ALA A 112 -23.67 -0.55 16.86
C ALA A 112 -25.12 -0.12 17.18
N THR A 113 -25.93 -1.04 17.69
CA THR A 113 -27.30 -0.76 18.14
C THR A 113 -27.30 0.21 19.33
N SER A 114 -26.42 -0.01 20.31
CA SER A 114 -26.35 0.86 21.50
C SER A 114 -25.92 2.30 21.20
N LEU A 115 -25.17 2.51 20.11
CA LEU A 115 -24.67 3.82 19.70
C LEU A 115 -25.61 4.57 18.75
N GLN A 116 -26.73 3.98 18.31
CA GLN A 116 -27.72 4.67 17.47
C GLN A 116 -28.23 5.97 18.11
N ASN A 117 -28.34 6.01 19.44
CA ASN A 117 -28.80 7.17 20.20
C ASN A 117 -27.66 7.92 20.92
N ALA A 118 -26.40 7.60 20.62
CA ALA A 118 -25.26 8.26 21.25
C ALA A 118 -25.10 9.70 20.73
N SER A 119 -24.66 10.59 21.61
CA SER A 119 -24.25 11.94 21.22
C SER A 119 -23.14 11.86 20.17
N THR A 120 -23.44 12.35 18.96
CA THR A 120 -22.60 12.18 17.77
C THR A 120 -22.31 13.53 17.13
N LEU A 121 -21.03 13.86 16.98
CA LEU A 121 -20.58 14.95 16.12
C LEU A 121 -20.34 14.39 14.72
N VAL A 122 -20.98 15.00 13.73
CA VAL A 122 -20.83 14.68 12.31
C VAL A 122 -19.93 15.72 11.66
N VAL A 123 -18.88 15.30 10.97
CA VAL A 123 -17.95 16.18 10.26
C VAL A 123 -17.77 15.72 8.82
N ASP A 124 -17.53 16.65 7.90
CA ASP A 124 -17.47 16.35 6.46
C ASP A 124 -16.03 16.31 5.93
N PHE A 125 -15.09 16.98 6.61
CA PHE A 125 -13.70 17.11 6.17
C PHE A 125 -12.71 16.61 7.20
N THR A 126 -11.59 16.04 6.73
CA THR A 126 -10.53 15.53 7.62
C THR A 126 -9.93 16.62 8.52
N SER A 127 -9.92 17.88 8.06
CA SER A 127 -9.44 19.04 8.84
C SER A 127 -10.33 19.42 10.01
N GLU A 128 -11.58 18.95 10.04
CA GLU A 128 -12.56 19.28 11.08
C GLU A 128 -12.59 18.24 12.21
N ILE A 129 -11.86 17.13 12.04
CA ILE A 129 -11.78 16.08 13.05
C ILE A 129 -11.00 16.62 14.26
N ALA A 130 -11.70 16.79 15.39
CA ALA A 130 -11.13 17.24 16.65
C ALA A 130 -11.69 16.43 17.84
N GLU A 131 -10.97 16.41 18.95
CA GLU A 131 -11.48 15.80 20.18
C GLU A 131 -12.57 16.67 20.79
N THR A 132 -13.75 16.10 20.99
CA THR A 132 -14.92 16.83 21.49
C THR A 132 -15.61 16.11 22.65
N LEU A 133 -16.71 16.65 23.18
CA LEU A 133 -17.44 16.03 24.30
C LEU A 133 -18.34 14.88 23.84
N GLU A 134 -18.79 14.90 22.58
CA GLU A 134 -19.63 13.89 21.96
C GLU A 134 -19.00 12.51 22.08
N GLN A 135 -19.85 11.51 22.34
CA GLN A 135 -19.42 10.13 22.50
C GLN A 135 -18.86 9.56 21.19
N VAL A 136 -19.46 9.93 20.06
CA VAL A 136 -19.04 9.49 18.73
C VAL A 136 -18.63 10.71 17.90
N VAL A 137 -17.48 10.64 17.25
CA VAL A 137 -17.14 11.52 16.12
C VAL A 137 -17.25 10.67 14.86
N ARG A 138 -18.12 11.08 13.94
CA ARG A 138 -18.38 10.40 12.68
C ARG A 138 -17.98 11.31 11.54
N ILE A 139 -17.00 10.88 10.74
CA ILE A 139 -16.73 11.54 9.46
C ILE A 139 -17.64 10.98 8.38
N THR A 140 -18.41 11.84 7.74
CA THR A 140 -19.27 11.48 6.61
C THR A 140 -18.44 11.49 5.33
N ALA A 141 -18.99 10.89 4.27
CA ALA A 141 -18.36 10.83 2.97
C ALA A 141 -18.97 11.80 1.91
N PRO A 142 -19.45 13.02 2.24
CA PRO A 142 -20.04 13.89 1.22
C PRO A 142 -18.98 14.36 0.21
N SER A 143 -17.72 14.31 0.62
CA SER A 143 -16.57 14.35 -0.28
C SER A 143 -15.75 13.08 -0.09
N GLU A 144 -15.00 12.67 -1.11
CA GLU A 144 -14.04 11.57 -0.96
C GLU A 144 -12.86 11.94 -0.03
N SER A 145 -12.89 13.08 0.67
CA SER A 145 -11.73 13.70 1.31
C SER A 145 -11.03 12.81 2.33
N TYR A 146 -11.78 12.15 3.22
CA TYR A 146 -11.19 11.26 4.23
C TYR A 146 -10.59 10.00 3.60
N TRP A 147 -11.27 9.42 2.61
CA TRP A 147 -10.74 8.30 1.85
C TRP A 147 -9.49 8.71 1.06
N GLN A 148 -9.53 9.84 0.36
CA GLN A 148 -8.40 10.36 -0.41
C GLN A 148 -7.20 10.59 0.51
N HIS A 149 -7.40 11.26 1.65
CA HIS A 149 -6.35 11.48 2.65
C HIS A 149 -5.74 10.16 3.16
N SER A 150 -6.60 9.18 3.45
CA SER A 150 -6.21 7.85 3.90
C SER A 150 -5.43 7.09 2.82
N ALA A 151 -5.92 7.09 1.58
CA ALA A 151 -5.29 6.43 0.44
C ALA A 151 -3.94 7.07 0.09
N PHE A 152 -3.86 8.41 0.06
CA PHE A 152 -2.60 9.12 -0.16
C PHE A 152 -1.57 8.79 0.92
N SER A 153 -1.98 8.82 2.20
CA SER A 153 -1.10 8.49 3.31
C SER A 153 -0.63 7.04 3.24
N PHE A 154 -1.54 6.11 2.94
CA PHE A 154 -1.22 4.70 2.72
C PHE A 154 -0.19 4.52 1.63
N VAL A 155 -0.43 5.05 0.42
CA VAL A 155 0.47 4.90 -0.72
C VAL A 155 1.83 5.55 -0.45
N ARG A 156 1.82 6.80 0.04
CA ARG A 156 3.03 7.55 0.36
C ARG A 156 3.88 6.81 1.38
N ASP A 157 3.30 6.42 2.51
CA ASP A 157 4.07 5.87 3.63
C ASP A 157 4.41 4.39 3.43
N SER A 158 3.63 3.66 2.65
CA SER A 158 3.87 2.22 2.41
C SER A 158 4.83 1.94 1.26
N PHE A 159 4.74 2.71 0.17
CA PHE A 159 5.41 2.35 -1.09
C PHE A 159 6.39 3.42 -1.59
N ILE A 160 6.14 4.70 -1.30
CA ILE A 160 7.05 5.79 -1.72
C ILE A 160 8.13 6.05 -0.66
N LEU A 161 7.77 6.00 0.61
CA LEU A 161 8.66 6.23 1.75
C LEU A 161 8.84 4.93 2.55
N PRO A 162 9.61 3.94 2.06
CA PRO A 162 9.62 2.58 2.60
C PRO A 162 9.97 2.48 4.10
N LEU A 163 10.70 3.46 4.62
CA LEU A 163 11.05 3.57 6.04
C LEU A 163 9.83 3.83 6.95
N ARG A 164 8.73 4.32 6.38
CA ARG A 164 7.45 4.55 7.07
C ARG A 164 6.45 3.40 6.91
N ALA A 165 6.80 2.33 6.20
CA ALA A 165 5.88 1.22 5.95
C ALA A 165 5.64 0.32 7.18
N GLY A 166 6.51 0.39 8.20
CA GLY A 166 6.48 -0.49 9.36
C GLY A 166 5.12 -0.56 10.09
N PRO A 167 4.53 0.58 10.51
CA PRO A 167 3.21 0.62 11.15
C PRO A 167 2.11 0.01 10.27
N TRP A 168 2.09 0.33 8.98
CA TRP A 168 1.13 -0.19 8.01
C TRP A 168 1.24 -1.71 7.85
N ARG A 169 2.46 -2.24 7.69
CA ARG A 169 2.71 -3.69 7.61
C ARG A 169 2.30 -4.42 8.89
N LYS A 170 2.60 -3.84 10.06
CA LYS A 170 2.22 -4.40 11.35
C LYS A 170 0.70 -4.46 11.48
N ALA A 171 0.00 -3.37 11.15
CA ALA A 171 -1.45 -3.31 11.23
C ALA A 171 -2.12 -4.27 10.25
N ALA A 172 -1.65 -4.32 8.99
CA ALA A 172 -2.21 -5.18 7.95
C ALA A 172 -2.12 -6.68 8.30
N ARG A 173 -1.13 -7.11 9.09
CA ARG A 173 -1.02 -8.49 9.60
C ARG A 173 -2.03 -8.81 10.71
N LEU A 174 -2.54 -7.79 11.42
CA LEU A 174 -3.56 -7.96 12.46
C LEU A 174 -4.98 -8.04 11.87
N PHE A 175 -5.19 -7.60 10.63
CA PHE A 175 -6.40 -7.89 9.86
C PHE A 175 -6.37 -9.33 9.32
N THR A 176 -6.46 -10.29 10.25
CA THR A 176 -6.63 -11.72 9.95
C THR A 176 -8.06 -12.01 9.56
N LEU A 177 -8.30 -12.86 8.58
CA LEU A 177 -9.66 -13.20 8.14
C LEU A 177 -10.44 -13.95 9.21
N SER A 178 -11.77 -13.90 9.12
CA SER A 178 -12.67 -14.80 9.85
C SER A 178 -12.46 -16.25 9.40
N ASP A 179 -12.80 -17.21 10.26
CA ASP A 179 -12.51 -18.63 10.03
C ASP A 179 -13.09 -19.18 8.70
N PRO A 180 -14.33 -18.85 8.28
CA PRO A 180 -14.87 -19.31 6.99
C PRO A 180 -14.05 -18.80 5.80
N LEU A 181 -13.63 -17.53 5.84
CA LEU A 181 -12.84 -16.92 4.77
C LEU A 181 -11.39 -17.41 4.77
N ASP A 182 -10.80 -17.63 5.95
CA ASP A 182 -9.47 -18.20 6.07
C ASP A 182 -9.41 -19.65 5.55
N ALA A 183 -10.45 -20.44 5.82
CA ALA A 183 -10.60 -21.78 5.25
C ALA A 183 -10.66 -21.75 3.72
N CYS A 184 -11.45 -20.83 3.14
CA CYS A 184 -11.48 -20.57 1.71
C CYS A 184 -10.09 -20.23 1.14
N VAL A 185 -9.38 -19.29 1.78
CA VAL A 185 -8.05 -18.86 1.34
C VAL A 185 -7.06 -20.01 1.35
N LYS A 186 -7.10 -20.89 2.37
CA LYS A 186 -6.24 -22.08 2.46
C LYS A 186 -6.50 -23.08 1.34
N ASP A 187 -7.74 -23.17 0.88
CA ASP A 187 -8.19 -24.07 -0.18
C ASP A 187 -7.91 -23.56 -1.61
N MET A 188 -7.51 -22.29 -1.76
CA MET A 188 -7.15 -21.73 -3.08
C MET A 188 -5.82 -22.30 -3.56
N LEU A 189 -5.88 -23.18 -4.57
CA LEU A 189 -4.73 -23.78 -5.27
C LEU A 189 -3.60 -24.20 -4.30
N PRO A 190 -3.89 -25.06 -3.29
CA PRO A 190 -3.03 -25.24 -2.12
C PRO A 190 -1.62 -25.74 -2.48
N ASP A 191 -1.50 -26.55 -3.53
CA ASP A 191 -0.24 -27.14 -3.96
C ASP A 191 0.51 -26.29 -5.01
N ILE A 192 -0.16 -25.31 -5.61
CA ILE A 192 0.41 -24.47 -6.68
C ILE A 192 0.80 -23.11 -6.13
N LEU A 193 -0.12 -22.45 -5.40
CA LEU A 193 0.03 -21.07 -5.00
C LEU A 193 1.30 -20.81 -4.18
N PRO A 194 1.65 -21.61 -3.15
CA PRO A 194 2.88 -21.41 -2.38
C PRO A 194 4.17 -21.47 -3.20
N HIS A 195 4.12 -22.03 -4.41
CA HIS A 195 5.26 -22.17 -5.32
C HIS A 195 5.14 -21.28 -6.56
N ALA A 196 4.07 -20.50 -6.69
CA ALA A 196 3.77 -19.75 -7.90
C ALA A 196 4.30 -18.30 -7.89
N VAL A 197 4.48 -17.75 -9.08
CA VAL A 197 4.48 -16.29 -9.29
C VAL A 197 3.03 -15.85 -9.45
N ALA A 198 2.51 -15.13 -8.47
CA ALA A 198 1.20 -14.50 -8.55
C ALA A 198 1.29 -13.17 -9.30
N LEU A 199 0.45 -13.00 -10.32
CA LEU A 199 0.26 -11.76 -11.06
C LEU A 199 -1.11 -11.18 -10.74
N HIS A 200 -1.15 -9.88 -10.42
CA HIS A 200 -2.40 -9.13 -10.40
C HIS A 200 -2.40 -8.06 -11.49
N ILE A 201 -3.14 -8.34 -12.55
CA ILE A 201 -3.28 -7.51 -13.75
C ILE A 201 -4.59 -6.73 -13.63
N ARG A 202 -4.51 -5.41 -13.58
CA ARG A 202 -5.68 -4.52 -13.54
C ARG A 202 -5.80 -3.83 -14.89
N THR A 203 -6.76 -4.18 -15.73
CA THR A 203 -6.98 -3.58 -17.06
C THR A 203 -8.05 -2.48 -17.04
N TRP A 204 -9.04 -2.55 -16.15
CA TRP A 204 -10.09 -1.53 -16.01
C TRP A 204 -9.56 -0.27 -15.31
N PRO A 205 -10.26 0.87 -15.42
CA PRO A 205 -9.90 2.10 -14.70
C PRO A 205 -9.53 1.86 -13.24
N SER A 206 -8.49 2.55 -12.80
CA SER A 206 -7.91 2.37 -11.48
C SER A 206 -8.81 2.97 -10.40
N ASP A 207 -8.81 2.36 -9.22
CA ASP A 207 -9.54 2.91 -8.07
C ASP A 207 -8.79 4.10 -7.45
N LEU A 208 -7.48 4.21 -7.70
CA LEU A 208 -6.61 5.28 -7.20
C LEU A 208 -6.48 6.46 -8.16
N SER A 209 -7.00 6.32 -9.39
CA SER A 209 -7.13 7.45 -10.30
C SER A 209 -8.31 8.29 -9.84
N PHE A 210 -8.06 9.19 -8.89
CA PHE A 210 -8.99 10.16 -8.29
C PHE A 210 -10.07 10.66 -9.28
N GLY A 211 -11.22 9.99 -9.31
CA GLY A 211 -12.34 10.36 -10.18
C GLY A 211 -12.09 10.23 -11.70
N GLN A 212 -11.13 9.45 -12.17
CA GLN A 212 -10.82 9.37 -13.61
C GLN A 212 -11.42 8.13 -14.26
N LYS A 213 -12.16 8.37 -15.35
CA LYS A 213 -12.72 7.31 -16.21
C LYS A 213 -11.69 6.68 -17.15
N ASP A 214 -10.42 7.08 -17.06
CA ASP A 214 -9.41 6.69 -18.04
C ASP A 214 -8.64 5.44 -17.59
N PRO A 215 -8.76 4.30 -18.31
CA PRO A 215 -7.93 3.12 -18.06
C PRO A 215 -6.43 3.38 -18.27
N CYS A 216 -6.11 4.50 -18.93
CA CYS A 216 -4.80 4.90 -19.40
C CYS A 216 -4.22 6.14 -18.72
N HIS A 217 -4.89 6.68 -17.70
CA HIS A 217 -4.27 7.62 -16.77
C HIS A 217 -3.73 8.91 -17.41
N GLN A 218 -4.38 9.47 -18.44
CA GLN A 218 -3.94 10.73 -19.06
C GLN A 218 -3.91 11.91 -18.08
N ASN A 219 -4.59 11.82 -16.94
CA ASN A 219 -4.76 12.91 -15.99
C ASN A 219 -4.03 12.67 -14.64
N GLU A 220 -3.06 11.76 -14.55
CA GLU A 220 -2.37 11.43 -13.30
C GLU A 220 -1.10 12.25 -13.01
N ILE A 221 -0.65 12.20 -11.73
CA ILE A 221 0.57 12.86 -11.22
C ILE A 221 1.76 12.53 -12.17
N PRO A 222 2.30 13.51 -12.91
CA PRO A 222 3.14 13.26 -14.09
C PRO A 222 4.33 12.34 -13.86
N VAL A 223 4.91 12.41 -12.66
CA VAL A 223 6.12 11.66 -12.29
C VAL A 223 5.84 10.17 -12.13
N LEU A 224 4.70 9.79 -11.56
CA LEU A 224 4.42 8.38 -11.26
C LEU A 224 4.09 7.59 -12.52
N ARG A 225 3.49 8.20 -13.55
CA ARG A 225 3.23 7.56 -14.85
C ARG A 225 4.52 7.00 -15.49
N SER A 226 5.63 7.72 -15.37
CA SER A 226 6.92 7.27 -15.91
C SER A 226 7.54 6.12 -15.11
N VAL A 227 7.10 5.92 -13.87
CA VAL A 227 7.60 4.90 -12.95
C VAL A 227 6.71 3.67 -12.98
N PHE A 228 5.39 3.84 -13.06
CA PHE A 228 4.40 2.78 -13.05
C PHE A 228 3.43 3.01 -14.23
N GLY A 229 3.69 2.35 -15.35
CA GLY A 229 2.83 2.43 -16.54
C GLY A 229 1.82 1.29 -16.59
N LYS A 230 0.65 1.54 -17.18
CA LYS A 230 -0.39 0.54 -17.46
C LYS A 230 -0.82 0.46 -18.94
N CYS A 231 -0.75 1.57 -19.69
CA CYS A 231 -1.25 1.63 -21.08
C CYS A 231 -0.54 0.71 -22.07
N ASP A 232 0.77 0.50 -21.89
CA ASP A 232 1.59 -0.16 -22.90
C ASP A 232 1.80 -1.65 -22.56
N TRP A 233 0.88 -2.24 -21.79
CA TRP A 233 0.98 -3.65 -21.43
C TRP A 233 0.60 -4.53 -22.61
N THR A 234 1.55 -5.34 -23.03
CA THR A 234 1.34 -6.48 -23.94
C THR A 234 1.53 -7.78 -23.19
N GLY A 235 1.06 -8.91 -23.73
CA GLY A 235 1.34 -10.22 -23.14
C GLY A 235 2.84 -10.47 -22.97
N SER A 236 3.66 -10.05 -23.95
CA SER A 236 5.12 -10.14 -23.87
C SER A 236 5.73 -9.27 -22.77
N TYR A 237 5.21 -8.06 -22.56
CA TYR A 237 5.65 -7.19 -21.47
C TYR A 237 5.37 -7.81 -20.10
N LEU A 238 4.19 -8.38 -19.90
CA LEU A 238 3.83 -9.06 -18.65
C LEU A 238 4.69 -10.32 -18.46
N TYR A 239 4.88 -11.11 -19.52
CA TYR A 239 5.73 -12.29 -19.52
C TYR A 239 7.18 -11.97 -19.17
N ASP A 240 7.74 -10.86 -19.67
CA ASP A 240 9.07 -10.39 -19.29
C ASP A 240 9.17 -10.05 -17.80
N ASN A 241 8.10 -9.51 -17.19
CA ASN A 241 8.05 -9.30 -15.75
C ASN A 241 8.04 -10.64 -14.98
N VAL A 242 7.31 -11.66 -15.46
CA VAL A 242 7.35 -13.01 -14.90
C VAL A 242 8.76 -13.57 -14.93
N LYS A 243 9.42 -13.54 -16.09
CA LYS A 243 10.78 -14.08 -16.29
C LYS A 243 11.80 -13.48 -15.33
N ARG A 244 11.69 -12.19 -15.01
CA ARG A 244 12.62 -11.53 -14.07
C ARG A 244 12.45 -12.00 -12.63
N MET A 245 11.26 -12.44 -12.25
CA MET A 245 10.92 -12.72 -10.84
C MET A 245 10.84 -14.21 -10.52
N GLN A 246 10.55 -15.04 -11.51
CA GLN A 246 10.51 -16.50 -11.36
C GLN A 246 11.87 -17.05 -10.91
N LEU A 247 11.85 -18.06 -10.03
CA LEU A 247 13.04 -18.77 -9.56
C LEU A 247 13.53 -19.81 -10.57
N ASN A 248 12.62 -20.35 -11.36
CA ASN A 248 12.91 -21.33 -12.40
C ASN A 248 11.93 -21.17 -13.58
N PRO A 249 12.29 -21.68 -14.77
CA PRO A 249 11.46 -21.54 -15.98
C PRO A 249 10.09 -22.22 -15.90
N ASP A 250 9.96 -23.28 -15.12
CA ASP A 250 8.74 -24.09 -15.03
C ASP A 250 7.80 -23.63 -13.91
N GLN A 251 8.15 -22.55 -13.21
CA GLN A 251 7.39 -22.06 -12.07
C GLN A 251 5.95 -21.70 -12.50
N PRO A 252 4.92 -22.20 -11.79
CA PRO A 252 3.54 -21.90 -12.12
C PRO A 252 3.25 -20.41 -11.93
N VAL A 253 2.29 -19.90 -12.70
CA VAL A 253 1.89 -18.50 -12.68
C VAL A 253 0.40 -18.41 -12.40
N VAL A 254 0.06 -17.83 -11.26
CA VAL A 254 -1.34 -17.61 -10.87
C VAL A 254 -1.75 -16.20 -11.27
N ILE A 255 -2.74 -16.07 -12.15
CA ILE A 255 -3.21 -14.80 -12.69
C ILE A 255 -4.53 -14.41 -12.00
N ALA A 256 -4.51 -13.25 -11.34
CA ALA A 256 -5.70 -12.52 -10.91
C ALA A 256 -5.88 -11.33 -11.86
N THR A 257 -7.05 -11.23 -12.49
CA THR A 257 -7.37 -10.18 -13.45
C THR A 257 -8.86 -9.83 -13.40
N ASP A 258 -9.18 -8.58 -13.71
CA ASP A 258 -10.54 -8.09 -13.91
C ASP A 258 -11.10 -8.41 -15.31
N ASP A 259 -10.24 -8.78 -16.25
CA ASP A 259 -10.62 -9.19 -17.61
C ASP A 259 -9.81 -10.40 -18.06
N ARG A 260 -10.40 -11.60 -17.95
CA ARG A 260 -9.76 -12.87 -18.38
C ARG A 260 -9.69 -12.99 -19.90
N GLU A 261 -10.63 -12.36 -20.61
CA GLU A 261 -10.78 -12.47 -22.06
C GLU A 261 -10.04 -11.37 -22.83
N GLY A 262 -9.52 -10.37 -22.10
CA GLY A 262 -8.72 -9.28 -22.65
C GLY A 262 -7.52 -9.78 -23.44
N GLU A 263 -7.23 -9.12 -24.56
CA GLU A 263 -6.16 -9.49 -25.51
C GLU A 263 -4.81 -9.71 -24.82
N VAL A 264 -4.44 -8.78 -23.93
CA VAL A 264 -3.19 -8.81 -23.17
C VAL A 264 -3.07 -10.06 -22.28
N VAL A 265 -4.19 -10.52 -21.69
CA VAL A 265 -4.21 -11.72 -20.84
C VAL A 265 -4.13 -12.98 -21.69
N ARG A 266 -4.88 -13.05 -22.80
CA ARG A 266 -4.81 -14.20 -23.72
C ARG A 266 -3.41 -14.39 -24.30
N ASP A 267 -2.76 -13.29 -24.70
CA ASP A 267 -1.38 -13.32 -25.17
C ASP A 267 -0.41 -13.79 -24.09
N LEU A 268 -0.59 -13.34 -22.85
CA LEU A 268 0.22 -13.79 -21.72
C LEU A 268 0.02 -15.29 -21.46
N VAL A 269 -1.22 -15.77 -21.42
CA VAL A 269 -1.55 -17.19 -21.21
C VAL A 269 -0.88 -18.04 -22.30
N LYS A 270 -0.93 -17.60 -23.57
CA LYS A 270 -0.25 -18.28 -24.68
C LYS A 270 1.27 -18.35 -24.48
N LEU A 271 1.90 -17.30 -23.95
CA LEU A 271 3.35 -17.28 -23.67
C LEU A 271 3.75 -18.09 -22.44
N LEU A 272 2.84 -18.21 -21.46
CA LEU A 272 3.04 -19.03 -20.27
C LEU A 272 2.80 -20.51 -20.51
N ASP A 273 1.99 -20.83 -21.53
CA ASP A 273 1.54 -22.17 -21.87
C ASP A 273 0.83 -22.83 -20.65
N GLY A 274 1.00 -24.13 -20.42
CA GLY A 274 0.39 -24.88 -19.31
C GLY A 274 0.74 -24.42 -17.88
N ARG A 275 1.55 -23.35 -17.71
CA ARG A 275 1.90 -22.78 -16.40
C ARG A 275 0.89 -21.75 -15.89
N ALA A 276 -0.03 -21.28 -16.73
CA ALA A 276 -1.01 -20.27 -16.34
C ALA A 276 -2.18 -20.90 -15.56
N HIS A 277 -2.44 -20.40 -14.37
CA HIS A 277 -3.55 -20.82 -13.51
C HIS A 277 -4.41 -19.63 -13.10
N PHE A 278 -5.72 -19.85 -13.01
CA PHE A 278 -6.67 -18.90 -12.44
C PHE A 278 -7.24 -19.49 -11.16
N MET A 279 -7.42 -18.65 -10.14
CA MET A 279 -8.12 -19.08 -8.92
C MET A 279 -9.63 -19.05 -9.15
N GLU A 280 -10.33 -19.99 -8.53
CA GLU A 280 -11.78 -20.04 -8.48
C GLU A 280 -12.24 -20.55 -7.11
N MET A 281 -13.43 -20.15 -6.67
CA MET A 281 -14.03 -20.70 -5.46
C MET A 281 -14.32 -22.19 -5.64
N THR A 282 -13.55 -23.03 -4.95
CA THR A 282 -13.78 -24.47 -4.86
C THR A 282 -15.11 -24.78 -4.20
N HIS A 283 -15.64 -25.99 -4.41
CA HIS A 283 -16.84 -26.45 -3.72
C HIS A 283 -16.68 -26.36 -2.19
N LYS A 284 -15.52 -26.74 -1.67
CA LYS A 284 -15.22 -26.70 -0.23
C LYS A 284 -15.20 -25.28 0.33
N CYS A 285 -14.68 -24.31 -0.42
CA CYS A 285 -14.78 -22.90 -0.04
C CYS A 285 -16.24 -22.43 -0.03
N LYS A 286 -17.03 -22.75 -1.05
CA LYS A 286 -18.45 -22.38 -1.11
C LYS A 286 -19.22 -22.94 0.10
N GLU A 287 -19.01 -24.21 0.42
CA GLU A 287 -19.65 -24.86 1.57
C GLU A 287 -19.24 -24.24 2.92
N ALA A 288 -17.99 -23.83 3.07
CA ALA A 288 -17.54 -23.13 4.28
C ALA A 288 -18.29 -21.80 4.48
N ILE A 289 -18.54 -21.05 3.41
CA ILE A 289 -19.31 -19.80 3.47
C ILE A 289 -20.79 -20.09 3.74
N ARG A 290 -21.37 -21.07 3.05
CA ARG A 290 -22.78 -21.46 3.21
C ARG A 290 -23.10 -21.94 4.62
N THR A 291 -22.21 -22.73 5.23
CA THR A 291 -22.40 -23.23 6.60
C THR A 291 -22.34 -22.11 7.65
N ALA A 292 -21.64 -21.01 7.34
CA ALA A 292 -21.44 -19.90 8.27
C ALA A 292 -22.58 -18.86 8.26
N HIS A 293 -23.47 -18.91 7.28
CA HIS A 293 -24.45 -17.85 7.04
C HIS A 293 -25.85 -18.40 6.67
N PRO A 294 -26.92 -17.64 6.94
CA PRO A 294 -28.28 -17.99 6.52
C PRO A 294 -28.38 -18.22 5.01
N GLU A 295 -29.31 -19.10 4.60
CA GLU A 295 -29.48 -19.54 3.21
C GLU A 295 -29.76 -18.39 2.24
N GLU A 296 -30.56 -17.42 2.68
CA GLU A 296 -30.88 -16.21 1.93
C GLU A 296 -29.66 -15.32 1.65
N GLU A 297 -28.54 -15.53 2.35
CA GLU A 297 -27.31 -14.76 2.19
C GLU A 297 -26.25 -15.44 1.31
N HIS A 298 -26.44 -16.72 0.96
CA HIS A 298 -25.40 -17.54 0.34
C HIS A 298 -24.86 -16.92 -0.95
N GLU A 299 -25.73 -16.67 -1.93
CA GLU A 299 -25.29 -16.25 -3.26
C GLU A 299 -24.61 -14.88 -3.26
N TRP A 300 -25.18 -13.90 -2.54
CA TRP A 300 -24.56 -12.58 -2.50
C TRP A 300 -23.26 -12.57 -1.69
N ARG A 301 -23.14 -13.38 -0.61
CA ARG A 301 -21.89 -13.50 0.14
C ARG A 301 -20.79 -14.14 -0.68
N LEU A 302 -21.10 -15.18 -1.46
CA LEU A 302 -20.12 -15.80 -2.37
C LEU A 302 -19.56 -14.76 -3.35
N ALA A 303 -20.42 -13.94 -3.96
CA ALA A 303 -19.99 -12.87 -4.86
C ALA A 303 -19.19 -11.76 -4.13
N ALA A 304 -19.65 -11.34 -2.95
CA ALA A 304 -19.04 -10.28 -2.14
C ALA A 304 -17.68 -10.66 -1.57
N TYR A 305 -17.49 -11.95 -1.22
CA TYR A 305 -16.27 -12.44 -0.59
C TYR A 305 -15.16 -12.78 -1.58
N TRP A 306 -15.46 -12.95 -2.87
CA TRP A 306 -14.45 -13.28 -3.86
C TRP A 306 -13.24 -12.31 -3.88
N PRO A 307 -13.41 -10.97 -3.95
CA PRO A 307 -12.26 -10.05 -3.91
C PRO A 307 -11.42 -10.19 -2.64
N ILE A 308 -12.06 -10.51 -1.51
CA ILE A 308 -11.41 -10.64 -0.20
C ILE A 308 -10.53 -11.90 -0.19
N ILE A 309 -11.10 -13.01 -0.67
CA ILE A 309 -10.44 -14.31 -0.76
C ILE A 309 -9.31 -14.24 -1.78
N GLU A 310 -9.56 -13.70 -2.97
CA GLU A 310 -8.55 -13.55 -4.03
C GLU A 310 -7.37 -12.69 -3.55
N ALA A 311 -7.62 -11.50 -3.00
CA ALA A 311 -6.57 -10.63 -2.49
C ALA A 311 -5.78 -11.29 -1.35
N THR A 312 -6.43 -12.03 -0.45
CA THR A 312 -5.73 -12.68 0.65
C THR A 312 -4.97 -13.91 0.18
N ALA A 313 -5.50 -14.70 -0.77
CA ALA A 313 -4.83 -15.86 -1.33
C ALA A 313 -3.51 -15.47 -2.02
N LEU A 314 -3.47 -14.38 -2.80
CA LEU A 314 -2.25 -13.88 -3.45
C LEU A 314 -1.11 -13.57 -2.46
N THR A 315 -1.42 -13.35 -1.17
CA THR A 315 -0.37 -13.17 -0.14
C THR A 315 0.44 -14.43 0.14
N ARG A 316 -0.07 -15.62 -0.23
CA ARG A 316 0.58 -16.91 -0.02
C ARG A 316 1.58 -17.29 -1.12
N ALA A 317 1.61 -16.56 -2.22
CA ALA A 317 2.44 -16.91 -3.36
C ALA A 317 3.95 -16.79 -3.09
N GLU A 318 4.79 -17.60 -3.75
CA GLU A 318 6.25 -17.47 -3.66
C GLU A 318 6.70 -16.06 -4.08
N SER A 319 6.13 -15.54 -5.17
CA SER A 319 6.35 -14.17 -5.61
C SER A 319 5.07 -13.49 -6.01
N PHE A 320 5.03 -12.17 -5.88
CA PHE A 320 3.89 -11.37 -6.31
C PHE A 320 4.34 -10.22 -7.20
N ILE A 321 3.65 -10.03 -8.32
CA ILE A 321 3.79 -8.89 -9.22
C ILE A 321 2.41 -8.24 -9.38
N GLY A 322 2.25 -7.03 -8.86
CA GLY A 322 0.98 -6.31 -8.92
C GLY A 322 0.98 -5.07 -9.82
N SER A 323 -0.21 -4.61 -10.19
CA SER A 323 -0.43 -3.24 -10.68
C SER A 323 -0.29 -2.24 -9.53
N PHE A 324 0.67 -1.31 -9.59
CA PHE A 324 0.82 -0.25 -8.57
C PHE A 324 -0.46 0.56 -8.38
N TRP A 325 -1.23 0.75 -9.47
CA TRP A 325 -2.45 1.54 -9.46
C TRP A 325 -3.64 0.83 -8.83
N SER A 326 -3.58 -0.50 -8.66
CA SER A 326 -4.69 -1.21 -8.02
C SER A 326 -4.53 -1.27 -6.50
N THR A 327 -5.59 -0.88 -5.79
CA THR A 327 -5.69 -1.04 -4.34
C THR A 327 -5.66 -2.50 -3.91
N LEU A 328 -6.11 -3.44 -4.75
CA LEU A 328 -5.93 -4.88 -4.51
C LEU A 328 -4.44 -5.22 -4.42
N SER A 329 -3.65 -4.83 -5.43
CA SER A 329 -2.21 -5.10 -5.45
C SER A 329 -1.50 -4.49 -4.26
N GLN A 330 -1.89 -3.28 -3.87
CA GLN A 330 -1.28 -2.59 -2.74
C GLN A 330 -1.58 -3.29 -1.42
N LEU A 331 -2.82 -3.77 -1.23
CA LEU A 331 -3.19 -4.54 -0.04
C LEU A 331 -2.46 -5.90 0.00
N VAL A 332 -2.27 -6.55 -1.14
CA VAL A 332 -1.42 -7.75 -1.23
C VAL A 332 0.02 -7.39 -0.82
N ALA A 333 0.58 -6.32 -1.40
CA ALA A 333 1.96 -5.92 -1.20
C ALA A 333 2.29 -5.49 0.24
N ILE A 334 1.35 -4.84 0.94
CA ILE A 334 1.55 -4.44 2.33
C ILE A 334 1.47 -5.64 3.30
N ARG A 335 0.68 -6.66 2.97
CA ARG A 335 0.53 -7.88 3.79
C ARG A 335 1.67 -8.88 3.59
N ARG A 336 2.32 -8.88 2.41
CA ARG A 336 3.45 -9.76 2.09
C ARG A 336 4.80 -9.23 2.63
N PRO A 337 5.81 -10.10 2.79
CA PRO A 337 7.22 -9.69 2.90
C PRO A 337 7.69 -8.92 1.66
N THR A 338 8.68 -8.04 1.81
CA THR A 338 9.15 -7.13 0.74
C THR A 338 10.03 -7.81 -0.31
N GLU A 339 10.70 -8.90 0.06
CA GLU A 339 11.78 -9.51 -0.72
C GLU A 339 11.29 -10.13 -2.03
N ARG A 340 10.04 -10.60 -2.05
CA ARG A 340 9.40 -11.28 -3.18
C ARG A 340 8.06 -10.63 -3.56
N THR A 341 8.01 -9.31 -3.46
CA THR A 341 6.81 -8.51 -3.72
C THR A 341 7.19 -7.33 -4.59
N PHE A 342 6.60 -7.29 -5.78
CA PHE A 342 6.96 -6.37 -6.84
C PHE A 342 5.71 -5.71 -7.43
N PHE A 343 5.92 -4.56 -8.06
CA PHE A 343 4.96 -3.99 -9.00
C PHE A 343 5.51 -4.13 -10.41
N PHE A 344 4.63 -4.13 -11.42
CA PHE A 344 5.06 -4.18 -12.82
C PHE A 344 6.08 -3.07 -13.10
N GLN A 345 7.25 -3.49 -13.59
CA GLN A 345 8.35 -2.59 -13.90
C GLN A 345 8.30 -2.19 -15.36
N THR A 346 8.53 -0.91 -15.66
CA THR A 346 8.75 -0.46 -17.03
C THR A 346 10.01 -1.12 -17.60
N ARG A 347 10.11 -1.21 -18.93
CA ARG A 347 11.34 -1.70 -19.59
C ARG A 347 12.56 -0.87 -19.18
N TRP A 348 12.37 0.42 -18.93
CA TRP A 348 13.44 1.31 -18.47
C TRP A 348 13.87 0.98 -17.04
N GLN A 349 12.93 0.72 -16.13
CA GLN A 349 13.27 0.25 -14.78
C GLN A 349 14.01 -1.08 -14.81
N ALA A 350 13.61 -2.02 -15.67
CA ALA A 350 14.32 -3.27 -15.86
C ALA A 350 15.77 -3.01 -16.32
N LEU A 351 15.95 -2.16 -17.34
CA LEU A 351 17.28 -1.78 -17.83
C LEU A 351 18.15 -1.14 -16.74
N VAL A 352 17.59 -0.21 -15.97
CA VAL A 352 18.29 0.46 -14.85
C VAL A 352 18.63 -0.55 -13.76
N TRP A 353 17.72 -1.47 -13.45
CA TRP A 353 17.95 -2.51 -12.46
C TRP A 353 19.06 -3.46 -12.89
N ASP A 354 19.08 -3.92 -14.14
CA ASP A 354 20.13 -4.78 -14.68
C ASP A 354 21.48 -4.04 -14.73
N SER A 355 21.44 -2.73 -14.99
CA SER A 355 22.62 -1.86 -15.01
C SER A 355 23.02 -1.34 -13.63
N ARG A 356 22.35 -1.71 -12.55
CA ARG A 356 22.49 -1.07 -11.22
C ARG A 356 23.92 -1.07 -10.69
N VAL A 357 24.68 -2.14 -10.95
CA VAL A 357 26.09 -2.25 -10.53
C VAL A 357 26.95 -1.26 -11.32
N ALA A 358 26.79 -1.22 -12.65
CA ALA A 358 27.53 -0.28 -13.49
C ALA A 358 27.18 1.18 -13.16
N LEU A 359 25.89 1.48 -12.97
CA LEU A 359 25.43 2.80 -12.52
C LEU A 359 26.00 3.16 -11.14
N GLY A 360 26.01 2.22 -10.19
CA GLY A 360 26.60 2.42 -8.87
C GLY A 360 28.09 2.73 -8.92
N VAL A 361 28.84 2.00 -9.75
CA VAL A 361 30.28 2.25 -9.98
C VAL A 361 30.49 3.63 -10.61
N LEU A 362 29.70 4.00 -11.61
CA LEU A 362 29.78 5.33 -12.23
C LEU A 362 29.50 6.46 -11.24
N VAL A 363 28.53 6.28 -10.33
CA VAL A 363 28.24 7.25 -9.26
C VAL A 363 29.43 7.38 -8.31
N ILE A 364 30.04 6.26 -7.88
CA ILE A 364 31.22 6.28 -7.00
C ILE A 364 32.41 6.96 -7.69
N LEU A 365 32.67 6.63 -8.96
CA LEU A 365 33.72 7.28 -9.76
C LEU A 365 33.45 8.78 -9.91
N GLY A 366 32.21 9.17 -10.18
CA GLY A 366 31.78 10.57 -10.28
C GLY A 366 31.99 11.34 -8.98
N ILE A 367 31.59 10.78 -7.83
CA ILE A 367 31.79 11.37 -6.50
C ILE A 367 33.29 11.49 -6.19
N THR A 368 34.07 10.46 -6.52
CA THR A 368 35.53 10.43 -6.28
C THR A 368 36.23 11.49 -7.14
N TYR A 369 35.87 11.60 -8.42
CA TYR A 369 36.40 12.62 -9.33
C TYR A 369 36.02 14.04 -8.90
N MET A 370 34.76 14.25 -8.48
CA MET A 370 34.30 15.50 -7.86
C MET A 370 35.12 15.85 -6.61
N GLY A 371 35.33 14.88 -5.71
CA GLY A 371 36.15 15.05 -4.51
C GLY A 371 37.61 15.41 -4.83
N TYR A 372 38.19 14.75 -5.83
CA TYR A 372 39.54 15.01 -6.33
C TYR A 372 39.67 16.42 -6.93
N THR A 373 38.74 16.82 -7.80
CA THR A 373 38.76 18.15 -8.43
C THR A 373 38.56 19.27 -7.41
N CYS A 374 37.66 19.10 -6.43
CA CYS A 374 37.48 20.01 -5.31
C CYS A 374 38.76 20.13 -4.47
N SER A 375 39.41 19.00 -4.16
CA SER A 375 40.66 18.98 -3.39
C SER A 375 41.81 19.65 -4.14
N ARG A 376 41.95 19.40 -5.44
CA ARG A 376 42.93 20.09 -6.30
C ARG A 376 42.69 21.59 -6.35
N ARG A 377 41.44 22.04 -6.49
CA ARG A 377 41.09 23.47 -6.47
C ARG A 377 41.45 24.09 -5.11
N ALA A 378 41.12 23.43 -4.01
CA ALA A 378 41.46 23.91 -2.67
C ALA A 378 42.99 24.01 -2.46
N LEU A 379 43.75 23.01 -2.92
CA LEU A 379 45.21 23.02 -2.88
C LEU A 379 45.80 24.14 -3.76
N ALA A 380 45.28 24.33 -4.97
CA ALA A 380 45.71 25.42 -5.85
C ALA A 380 45.40 26.80 -5.24
N SER A 381 44.22 27.00 -4.66
CA SER A 381 43.87 28.23 -3.94
C SER A 381 44.78 28.45 -2.73
N ARG A 382 45.12 27.40 -1.96
CA ARG A 382 46.06 27.48 -0.83
C ARG A 382 47.46 27.86 -1.30
N ARG A 383 47.96 27.25 -2.38
CA ARG A 383 49.25 27.61 -2.99
C ARG A 383 49.28 29.06 -3.46
N LYS A 384 48.23 29.55 -4.14
CA LYS A 384 48.10 30.97 -4.54
C LYS A 384 48.13 31.92 -3.34
N ARG A 385 47.44 31.59 -2.23
CA ARG A 385 47.46 32.40 -1.00
C ARG A 385 48.85 32.44 -0.35
N MET A 386 49.53 31.30 -0.27
CA MET A 386 50.89 31.24 0.29
C MET A 386 51.90 31.98 -0.59
N ALA A 387 51.75 31.94 -1.92
CA ALA A 387 52.57 32.71 -2.84
C ALA A 387 52.32 34.23 -2.72
N ALA A 388 51.05 34.64 -2.55
CA ALA A 388 50.71 36.05 -2.31
C ALA A 388 51.25 36.57 -0.97
N ALA A 389 51.26 35.73 0.07
CA ALA A 389 51.85 36.05 1.38
C ALA A 389 53.39 36.10 1.38
N LYS A 390 54.04 35.54 0.35
CA LYS A 390 55.50 35.56 0.17
C LYS A 390 56.03 36.74 -0.65
N LYS A 391 55.17 37.65 -1.13
CA LYS A 391 55.67 38.93 -1.66
C LYS A 391 56.12 39.78 -0.46
N PRO A 392 57.44 40.04 -0.31
CA PRO A 392 57.94 40.74 0.86
C PRO A 392 57.60 42.22 0.80
N GLU A 393 57.37 42.78 1.99
CA GLU A 393 57.66 44.16 2.31
C GLU A 393 59.05 44.51 1.76
N PHE A 394 59.07 45.15 0.60
CA PHE A 394 60.23 45.85 0.05
C PHE A 394 59.73 47.21 -0.44
N ILE A 395 59.10 47.95 0.47
CA ILE A 395 58.84 49.39 0.35
C ILE A 395 59.01 49.98 1.75
N ALA A 396 59.77 51.08 1.81
CA ALA A 396 60.30 51.85 2.96
C ALA A 396 61.70 51.38 3.41
N SER A 397 62.78 52.18 3.30
CA SER A 397 62.97 53.56 2.81
C SER A 397 64.49 53.78 2.56
N PRO A 398 64.96 54.97 2.10
CA PRO A 398 66.17 55.15 1.28
C PRO A 398 67.50 54.80 1.94
#